data_AF-A0A1Y2LM08-F1
#
_entry.id   AF-A0A1Y2LM08-F1
#
_cell.length_a   1.000
_cell.length_b   1.000
_cell.length_c   1.000
_cell.angle_alpha   90.00
_cell.angle_beta   90.00
_cell.angle_gamma   90.00
#
_symmetry.space_group_name_H-M   'P 1'
#
loop_
_entity.id
_entity.type
_entity.pdbx_description
1 polymer ?
#
loop_
_entity_poly.entity_id
_entity_poly.type
_entity_poly.pdbx_seq_one_letter_code
_entity_poly.pdbx_strand_id
1 'polypeptide(L)'
;MSHNEISVSHPDTIQKILLAPLHNNNWYEIHALPDYRFQSSMSMTDPRKKAGKSKYIAGAYNVSNILRSEDYIDQTFELFIRWLDKYAEDVRPMDVNRYISFATFDVIGEVIFLTSFGFLQQGRDIGNAISNSLALNAYVALAGYFRWIKAAIREGLCKDLVVS
;
A
#
# COMPACT_ATOMS: atom_id res chain seq x y z
N MET A 1 -0.04 -15.63 13.37
CA MET A 1 0.84 -15.88 14.53
C MET A 1 1.50 -17.22 14.34
N SER A 2 2.81 -17.21 14.15
CA SER A 2 3.64 -18.41 14.16
C SER A 2 3.75 -18.90 15.60
N HIS A 3 3.75 -20.21 15.84
CA HIS A 3 3.86 -20.74 17.22
C HIS A 3 5.24 -20.52 17.84
N ASN A 4 6.25 -20.16 17.04
CA ASN A 4 7.64 -19.94 17.47
C ASN A 4 8.10 -18.54 17.06
N GLU A 5 7.64 -17.52 17.78
CA GLU A 5 8.06 -16.12 17.58
C GLU A 5 9.12 -15.75 18.64
N ILE A 6 10.23 -15.15 18.21
CA ILE A 6 11.28 -14.63 19.09
C ILE A 6 11.26 -13.11 18.95
N SER A 7 10.93 -12.41 20.04
CA SER A 7 11.03 -10.95 20.09
C SER A 7 12.48 -10.57 20.41
N VAL A 8 13.04 -9.68 19.59
CA VAL A 8 14.41 -9.16 19.76
C VAL A 8 14.38 -7.64 19.74
N SER A 9 15.12 -7.02 20.66
CA SER A 9 15.17 -5.54 20.80
C SER A 9 16.60 -4.98 20.73
N HIS A 10 17.61 -5.83 20.54
CA HIS A 10 19.00 -5.40 20.47
C HIS A 10 19.34 -4.79 19.10
N PRO A 11 20.02 -3.63 19.02
CA PRO A 11 20.30 -2.92 17.76
C PRO A 11 21.03 -3.79 16.72
N ASP A 12 22.04 -4.57 17.15
CA ASP A 12 22.77 -5.47 16.25
C ASP A 12 21.88 -6.56 15.62
N THR A 13 20.83 -6.97 16.32
CA THR A 13 19.91 -7.99 15.81
C THR A 13 18.94 -7.39 14.80
N ILE A 14 18.54 -6.13 15.00
CA ILE A 14 17.69 -5.40 14.05
C ILE A 14 18.39 -5.29 12.69
N GLN A 15 19.66 -4.93 12.67
CA GLN A 15 20.44 -4.89 11.41
C GLN A 15 20.48 -6.26 10.73
N LYS A 16 20.74 -7.33 11.49
CA LYS A 16 20.78 -8.70 10.97
C LYS A 16 19.44 -9.14 10.37
N ILE A 17 18.31 -8.72 10.95
CA ILE A 17 16.97 -9.07 10.43
C ILE A 17 16.63 -8.23 9.19
N LEU A 18 16.90 -6.92 9.21
CA LEU A 18 16.49 -6.02 8.14
C LEU A 18 17.37 -6.14 6.88
N LEU A 19 18.66 -6.45 7.03
CA LEU A 19 19.61 -6.52 5.92
C LEU A 19 19.75 -7.93 5.34
N ALA A 20 19.40 -8.98 6.10
CA ALA A 20 19.46 -10.34 5.61
C ALA A 20 18.33 -10.62 4.60
N PRO A 21 18.59 -11.40 3.53
CA PRO A 21 17.56 -11.84 2.59
C PRO A 21 16.72 -12.97 3.20
N LEU A 22 15.95 -12.66 4.23
CA LEU A 22 15.07 -13.62 4.91
C LEU A 22 13.81 -13.86 4.08
N HIS A 23 13.36 -15.12 4.08
CA HIS A 23 12.11 -15.48 3.44
C HIS A 23 10.94 -14.91 4.23
N ASN A 24 10.07 -14.18 3.52
CA ASN A 24 8.79 -13.76 4.06
C ASN A 24 7.90 -15.00 4.25
N ASN A 25 7.13 -15.02 5.33
CA ASN A 25 6.25 -16.14 5.62
C ASN A 25 5.14 -16.31 4.56
N ASN A 26 4.54 -17.50 4.50
CA ASN A 26 3.46 -17.83 3.55
C ASN A 26 2.17 -17.00 3.75
N TRP A 27 2.06 -16.26 4.86
CA TRP A 27 0.94 -15.36 5.08
C TRP A 27 0.96 -14.22 4.07
N TYR A 28 2.12 -13.68 3.71
CA TYR A 28 2.24 -12.57 2.75
C TYR A 28 1.64 -12.85 1.36
N GLU A 29 1.56 -14.11 0.93
CA GLU A 29 0.93 -14.48 -0.34
C GLU A 29 -0.55 -14.05 -0.43
N ILE A 30 -1.21 -13.79 0.70
CA ILE A 30 -2.59 -13.26 0.72
C ILE A 30 -2.69 -11.88 0.02
N HIS A 31 -1.61 -11.12 -0.02
CA HIS A 31 -1.53 -9.83 -0.71
C HIS A 31 -1.51 -9.95 -2.24
N ALA A 32 -1.57 -11.17 -2.79
CA ALA A 32 -1.83 -11.38 -4.22
C ALA A 32 -3.33 -11.34 -4.56
N LEU A 33 -4.22 -11.21 -3.57
CA LEU A 33 -5.65 -10.99 -3.82
C LEU A 33 -5.90 -9.67 -4.58
N PRO A 34 -6.90 -9.62 -5.47
CA PRO A 34 -7.87 -10.68 -5.78
C PRO A 34 -7.37 -11.76 -6.76
N ASP A 35 -6.23 -11.55 -7.42
CA ASP A 35 -5.74 -12.44 -8.48
C ASP A 35 -4.33 -13.00 -8.18
N TYR A 36 -4.30 -14.27 -7.75
CA TYR A 36 -3.07 -14.99 -7.44
C TYR A 36 -2.10 -15.17 -8.62
N ARG A 37 -2.53 -14.91 -9.86
CA ARG A 37 -1.66 -14.94 -11.04
C ARG A 37 -0.64 -13.81 -11.02
N PHE A 38 -0.99 -12.66 -10.42
CA PHE A 38 -0.13 -11.48 -10.38
C PHE A 38 0.38 -11.22 -8.97
N GLN A 39 1.55 -11.79 -8.66
CA GLN A 39 2.20 -11.52 -7.38
C GLN A 39 2.87 -10.14 -7.38
N SER A 40 2.48 -9.27 -6.46
CA SER A 40 3.16 -8.00 -6.16
C SER A 40 4.43 -8.23 -5.34
N SER A 41 5.28 -7.21 -5.22
CA SER A 41 6.46 -7.27 -4.33
C SER A 41 6.09 -7.60 -2.87
N MET A 42 4.92 -7.14 -2.40
CA MET A 42 4.44 -7.42 -1.05
C MET A 42 4.00 -8.87 -0.85
N SER A 43 3.48 -9.51 -1.91
CA SER A 43 3.03 -10.90 -1.86
C SER A 43 4.16 -11.94 -2.02
N MET A 44 5.33 -11.50 -2.49
CA MET A 44 6.46 -12.38 -2.76
C MET A 44 7.12 -12.84 -1.46
N THR A 45 7.30 -14.16 -1.33
CA THR A 45 8.00 -14.78 -0.18
C THR A 45 9.50 -14.94 -0.42
N ASP A 46 9.89 -15.16 -1.67
CA ASP A 46 11.29 -15.28 -2.12
C ASP A 46 11.97 -13.89 -2.19
N PRO A 47 13.07 -13.67 -1.44
CA PRO A 47 13.81 -12.41 -1.42
C PRO A 47 14.31 -11.96 -2.80
N ARG A 48 14.76 -12.88 -3.66
CA ARG A 48 15.29 -12.57 -4.99
C ARG A 48 14.19 -12.07 -5.91
N LYS A 49 13.04 -12.76 -5.90
CA LYS A 49 11.88 -12.38 -6.70
C LYS A 49 11.28 -11.06 -6.21
N LYS A 50 11.22 -10.86 -4.90
CA LYS A 50 10.81 -9.59 -4.27
C LYS A 50 11.70 -8.43 -4.74
N ALA A 51 13.02 -8.60 -4.65
CA ALA A 51 13.97 -7.59 -5.11
C ALA A 51 13.81 -7.28 -6.60
N GLY A 52 13.58 -8.30 -7.44
CA GLY A 52 13.29 -8.11 -8.87
C GLY A 52 12.04 -7.25 -9.12
N LYS A 53 10.93 -7.54 -8.42
CA LYS A 53 9.67 -6.78 -8.55
C LYS A 53 9.77 -5.37 -7.99
N SER A 54 10.46 -5.17 -6.86
CA SER A 54 10.67 -3.84 -6.28
C SER A 54 11.45 -2.91 -7.21
N LYS A 55 12.33 -3.44 -8.07
CA LYS A 55 13.07 -2.62 -9.05
C LYS A 55 12.16 -1.89 -10.03
N TYR A 56 10.97 -2.42 -10.35
CA TYR A 56 10.04 -1.77 -11.28
C TYR A 56 9.52 -0.43 -10.76
N ILE A 57 9.35 -0.30 -9.44
CA ILE A 57 8.88 0.94 -8.80
C ILE A 57 10.01 1.79 -8.23
N ALA A 58 11.19 1.20 -7.99
CA ALA A 58 12.33 1.89 -7.41
C ALA A 58 12.79 3.12 -8.23
N GLY A 59 12.61 3.07 -9.56
CA GLY A 59 12.93 4.20 -10.43
C GLY A 59 12.11 5.45 -10.15
N ALA A 60 10.82 5.30 -9.79
CA ALA A 60 9.95 6.45 -9.49
C ALA A 60 10.45 7.24 -8.26
N TYR A 61 11.04 6.55 -7.29
CA TYR A 61 11.58 7.14 -6.06
C TYR A 61 13.06 7.55 -6.16
N ASN A 62 13.63 7.62 -7.36
CA ASN A 62 14.98 8.16 -7.50
C ASN A 62 14.98 9.69 -7.25
N VAL A 63 16.10 10.23 -6.77
CA VAL A 63 16.21 11.65 -6.41
C VAL A 63 15.87 12.56 -7.59
N SER A 64 16.30 12.21 -8.81
CA SER A 64 16.03 13.00 -10.01
C SER A 64 14.56 13.10 -10.37
N ASN A 65 13.77 12.06 -10.13
CA ASN A 65 12.33 12.04 -10.37
C ASN A 65 11.59 12.79 -9.26
N ILE A 66 12.01 12.62 -8.00
CA ILE A 66 11.45 13.38 -6.89
C ILE A 66 11.64 14.89 -7.12
N LEU A 67 12.84 15.32 -7.53
CA LEU A 67 13.12 16.73 -7.86
C LEU A 67 12.26 17.25 -9.02
N ARG A 68 11.89 16.39 -9.98
CA ARG A 68 10.97 16.79 -11.07
C ARG A 68 9.52 16.93 -10.61
N SER A 69 9.16 16.23 -9.54
CA SER A 69 7.82 16.26 -8.95
C SER A 69 7.68 17.29 -7.82
N GLU A 70 8.76 17.99 -7.44
CA GLU A 70 8.79 18.94 -6.31
C GLU A 70 7.69 20.01 -6.44
N ASP A 71 7.64 20.70 -7.58
CA ASP A 71 6.61 21.73 -7.84
C ASP A 71 5.17 21.19 -7.70
N TYR A 72 4.92 19.94 -8.08
CA TYR A 72 3.60 19.30 -7.97
C TYR A 72 3.27 18.88 -6.54
N ILE A 73 4.28 18.42 -5.80
CA ILE A 73 4.15 18.09 -4.38
C ILE A 73 3.83 19.35 -3.59
N ASP A 74 4.53 20.45 -3.87
CA ASP A 74 4.29 21.75 -3.23
C ASP A 74 2.87 22.25 -3.49
N GLN A 75 2.38 22.18 -4.74
CA GLN A 75 0.99 22.49 -5.06
C GLN A 75 -0.02 21.62 -4.30
N THR A 76 0.30 20.34 -4.10
CA THR A 76 -0.55 19.41 -3.34
C THR A 76 -0.60 19.80 -1.85
N PHE A 77 0.53 20.24 -1.28
CA PHE A 77 0.56 20.75 0.09
C PHE A 77 -0.15 22.08 0.24
N GLU A 78 -0.02 23.01 -0.71
CA GLU A 78 -0.79 24.25 -0.72
C GLU A 78 -2.30 23.98 -0.71
N LEU A 79 -2.77 23.03 -1.53
CA LEU A 79 -4.17 22.60 -1.54
C LEU A 79 -4.60 22.04 -0.19
N PHE A 80 -3.76 21.22 0.44
CA PHE A 80 -4.04 20.68 1.78
C PHE A 80 -4.13 21.78 2.84
N ILE A 81 -3.23 22.77 2.82
CA ILE A 81 -3.25 23.92 3.73
C ILE A 81 -4.52 24.75 3.52
N ARG A 82 -4.93 25.01 2.27
CA ARG A 82 -6.19 25.73 1.99
C ARG A 82 -7.41 25.01 2.57
N TRP A 83 -7.42 23.68 2.61
CA TRP A 83 -8.46 22.94 3.31
C TRP A 83 -8.42 23.18 4.82
N LEU A 84 -7.23 23.12 5.43
CA LEU A 84 -7.07 23.41 6.86
C LEU A 84 -7.57 24.82 7.20
N ASP A 85 -7.18 25.82 6.42
CA ASP A 85 -7.60 27.22 6.60
C ASP A 85 -9.12 27.35 6.50
N LYS A 86 -9.74 26.74 5.49
CA LYS A 86 -11.20 26.75 5.33
C LYS A 86 -11.95 26.17 6.53
N TYR A 87 -11.50 25.03 7.06
CA TYR A 87 -12.14 24.43 8.24
C TYR A 87 -11.89 25.25 9.51
N ALA A 88 -10.73 25.92 9.61
CA ALA A 88 -10.43 26.83 10.70
C ALA A 88 -11.30 28.09 10.66
N GLU A 89 -11.47 28.71 9.49
CA GLU A 89 -12.34 29.88 9.26
C GLU A 89 -13.82 29.56 9.55
N ASP A 90 -14.30 28.42 9.07
CA ASP A 90 -15.68 27.96 9.30
C ASP A 90 -15.94 27.50 10.75
N VAL A 91 -14.89 27.41 11.58
CA VAL A 91 -14.91 26.84 12.94
C VAL A 91 -15.58 25.46 12.96
N ARG A 92 -15.17 24.60 12.00
CA ARG A 92 -15.73 23.26 11.83
C ARG A 92 -14.66 22.19 12.09
N PRO A 93 -15.03 21.09 12.77
CA PRO A 93 -14.11 19.97 12.93
C PRO A 93 -13.81 19.33 11.56
N MET A 94 -12.54 19.05 11.32
CA MET A 94 -12.04 18.39 10.11
C MET A 94 -11.57 16.97 10.43
N ASP A 95 -11.91 16.02 9.57
CA ASP A 95 -11.32 14.68 9.63
C ASP A 95 -9.91 14.70 8.99
N VAL A 96 -8.93 15.08 9.82
CA VAL A 96 -7.53 15.23 9.38
C VAL A 96 -6.98 13.91 8.81
N ASN A 97 -7.38 12.76 9.36
CA ASN A 97 -6.91 11.45 8.87
C ASN A 97 -7.31 11.23 7.40
N ARG A 98 -8.55 11.60 7.05
CA ARG A 98 -9.05 11.48 5.68
C ARG A 98 -8.33 12.40 4.70
N TYR A 99 -8.10 13.65 5.08
CA TYR A 99 -7.42 14.61 4.20
C TYR A 99 -5.91 14.36 4.07
N ILE A 100 -5.25 13.86 5.12
CA ILE A 100 -3.87 13.37 5.00
C ILE A 100 -3.81 12.18 4.03
N SER A 101 -4.80 11.28 4.09
CA SER A 101 -4.89 10.18 3.14
C SER A 101 -5.04 10.70 1.71
N PHE A 102 -5.93 11.67 1.47
CA PHE A 102 -6.08 12.33 0.16
C PHE A 102 -4.77 12.94 -0.35
N ALA A 103 -4.08 13.72 0.49
CA ALA A 103 -2.79 14.31 0.15
C ALA A 103 -1.75 13.25 -0.20
N THR A 104 -1.69 12.17 0.58
CA THR A 104 -0.74 11.06 0.37
C THR A 104 -1.00 10.35 -0.96
N PHE A 105 -2.26 10.07 -1.29
CA PHE A 105 -2.61 9.45 -2.58
C PHE A 105 -2.26 10.38 -3.75
N ASP A 106 -2.59 11.67 -3.66
CA ASP A 106 -2.27 12.63 -4.72
C ASP A 106 -0.76 12.78 -4.94
N VAL A 107 0.04 12.88 -3.87
CA VAL A 107 1.52 12.90 -3.96
C VAL A 107 2.08 11.62 -4.58
N ILE A 108 1.58 10.45 -4.17
CA ILE A 108 2.02 9.17 -4.76
C ILE A 108 1.63 9.12 -6.25
N GLY A 109 0.46 9.65 -6.62
CA GLY A 109 0.02 9.77 -8.00
C GLY A 109 1.00 10.59 -8.84
N GLU A 110 1.38 11.77 -8.34
CA GLU A 110 2.36 12.65 -9.00
C GLU A 110 3.74 11.99 -9.12
N VAL A 111 4.23 11.35 -8.07
CA VAL A 111 5.57 10.73 -8.08
C VAL A 111 5.63 9.51 -9.02
N ILE A 112 4.59 8.68 -9.06
CA ILE A 112 4.59 7.43 -9.84
C ILE A 112 4.10 7.64 -11.27
N PHE A 113 3.04 8.43 -11.46
CA PHE A 113 2.33 8.60 -12.73
C PHE A 113 2.48 10.00 -13.34
N LEU A 114 3.16 10.94 -12.68
CA LEU A 114 3.25 12.35 -13.09
C LEU A 114 1.86 13.00 -13.25
N THR A 115 0.88 12.50 -12.50
CA THR A 115 -0.49 12.99 -12.51
C THR A 115 -1.16 12.69 -11.17
N SER A 116 -1.68 13.74 -10.53
CA SER A 116 -2.49 13.64 -9.32
C SER A 116 -3.83 12.95 -9.58
N PHE A 117 -4.30 12.17 -8.61
CA PHE A 117 -5.63 11.56 -8.67
C PHE A 117 -6.74 12.60 -8.43
N GLY A 118 -6.42 13.72 -7.78
CA GLY A 118 -7.34 14.83 -7.52
C GLY A 118 -8.22 14.64 -6.29
N PHE A 119 -7.83 13.81 -5.32
CA PHE A 119 -8.59 13.61 -4.08
C PHE A 119 -8.75 14.92 -3.31
N LEU A 120 -7.67 15.71 -3.17
CA LEU A 120 -7.72 17.02 -2.51
C LEU A 120 -8.49 18.07 -3.33
N GLN A 121 -8.36 18.06 -4.65
CA GLN A 121 -9.12 19.00 -5.50
C GLN A 121 -10.63 18.82 -5.34
N GLN A 122 -11.09 17.57 -5.24
CA GLN A 122 -12.51 17.27 -5.05
C GLN A 122 -12.93 17.25 -3.57
N GLY A 123 -11.98 17.17 -2.64
CA GLY A 123 -12.22 17.06 -1.20
C GLY A 123 -13.00 15.81 -0.79
N ARG A 124 -12.94 14.73 -1.59
CA ARG A 124 -13.74 13.52 -1.39
C ARG A 124 -13.01 12.26 -1.83
N ASP A 125 -13.47 11.11 -1.33
CA ASP A 125 -12.97 9.81 -1.74
C ASP A 125 -13.48 9.47 -3.15
N ILE A 126 -12.59 9.53 -4.14
CA ILE A 126 -12.91 9.27 -5.54
C ILE A 126 -13.14 7.77 -5.73
N GLY A 127 -14.33 7.39 -6.20
CA GLY A 127 -14.67 5.99 -6.49
C GLY A 127 -14.65 5.07 -5.26
N ASN A 128 -14.73 5.63 -4.04
CA ASN A 128 -14.54 4.91 -2.79
C ASN A 128 -13.18 4.17 -2.71
N ALA A 129 -12.15 4.65 -3.40
CA ALA A 129 -10.86 3.97 -3.48
C ALA A 129 -10.23 3.78 -2.10
N ILE A 130 -10.27 4.79 -1.24
CA ILE A 130 -9.68 4.74 0.11
C ILE A 130 -10.52 3.85 1.02
N SER A 131 -11.84 4.05 1.01
CA SER A 131 -12.77 3.27 1.82
C SER A 131 -12.75 1.78 1.44
N ASN A 132 -12.67 1.47 0.14
CA ASN A 132 -12.57 0.11 -0.39
C ASN A 132 -11.23 -0.53 -0.01
N SER A 133 -10.13 0.24 -0.06
CA SER A 133 -8.82 -0.24 0.40
C SER A 133 -8.85 -0.66 1.87
N LEU A 134 -9.53 0.12 2.74
CA LEU A 134 -9.70 -0.24 4.15
C LEU A 134 -10.49 -1.54 4.34
N ALA A 135 -11.61 -1.69 3.62
CA ALA A 135 -12.42 -2.91 3.66
C ALA A 135 -11.64 -4.13 3.15
N LEU A 136 -10.88 -3.97 2.06
CA LEU A 136 -10.03 -5.03 1.51
C LEU A 136 -8.93 -5.43 2.50
N ASN A 137 -8.30 -4.46 3.18
CA ASN A 137 -7.30 -4.76 4.20
C ASN A 137 -7.88 -5.55 5.38
N ALA A 138 -9.09 -5.21 5.83
CA ALA A 138 -9.79 -5.99 6.85
C ALA A 138 -10.08 -7.42 6.38
N TYR A 139 -10.53 -7.57 5.13
CA TYR A 139 -10.75 -8.89 4.52
C TYR A 139 -9.45 -9.69 4.42
N VAL A 140 -8.37 -9.09 3.93
CA VAL A 140 -7.04 -9.71 3.83
C VAL A 140 -6.52 -10.14 5.19
N ALA A 141 -6.73 -9.34 6.25
CA ALA A 141 -6.34 -9.71 7.60
C ALA A 141 -7.09 -10.96 8.09
N LEU A 142 -8.40 -11.04 7.86
CA LEU A 142 -9.23 -12.19 8.22
C LEU A 142 -8.88 -13.44 7.39
N ALA A 143 -8.81 -13.29 6.06
CA ALA A 143 -8.49 -14.40 5.15
C ALA A 143 -7.06 -14.92 5.33
N GLY A 144 -6.12 -14.03 5.68
CA GLY A 144 -4.75 -14.40 6.03
C GLY A 144 -4.67 -15.16 7.36
N TYR A 145 -5.52 -14.82 8.33
CA TYR A 145 -5.61 -15.57 9.60
C TYR A 145 -6.11 -17.00 9.36
N PHE A 146 -7.19 -17.16 8.60
CA PHE A 146 -7.77 -18.45 8.29
C PHE A 146 -7.12 -19.07 7.05
N ARG A 147 -6.00 -19.77 7.26
CA ARG A 147 -5.21 -20.42 6.19
C ARG A 147 -6.02 -21.35 5.27
N TRP A 148 -7.12 -21.93 5.76
CA TRP A 148 -8.02 -22.78 4.96
C TRP A 148 -8.84 -21.99 3.93
N ILE A 149 -9.18 -20.72 4.23
CA ILE A 149 -9.88 -19.84 3.28
C ILE A 149 -8.98 -19.57 2.08
N LYS A 150 -7.68 -19.32 2.31
CA LYS A 150 -6.69 -19.19 1.23
C LYS A 150 -6.62 -20.45 0.35
N ALA A 151 -6.62 -21.64 0.94
CA ALA A 151 -6.63 -22.90 0.19
C ALA A 151 -7.91 -23.04 -0.63
N ALA A 152 -9.08 -22.74 -0.03
CA ALA A 152 -10.37 -22.80 -0.71
C ALA A 152 -10.50 -21.79 -1.86
N ILE A 153 -10.01 -20.55 -1.70
CA ILE A 153 -10.04 -19.53 -2.77
C ILE A 153 -9.09 -19.93 -3.91
N ARG A 154 -7.89 -20.41 -3.58
CA ARG A 154 -6.91 -20.86 -4.58
C ARG A 154 -7.42 -22.06 -5.38
N GLU A 155 -8.09 -23.01 -4.74
CA GLU A 155 -8.68 -24.18 -5.40
C GLU A 155 -9.99 -23.86 -6.14
N GLY A 156 -10.80 -22.94 -5.62
CA GLY A 156 -12.05 -22.48 -6.24
C GLY A 156 -11.81 -21.74 -7.55
N LEU A 157 -10.89 -20.75 -7.57
CA LEU A 157 -10.50 -20.03 -8.80
C LEU A 157 -9.83 -20.95 -9.84
N CYS A 158 -9.18 -22.02 -9.39
CA CYS A 158 -8.54 -22.98 -10.31
C CYS A 158 -9.56 -23.92 -10.97
N LYS A 159 -10.75 -24.11 -10.39
CA LYS A 159 -11.84 -24.91 -10.99
C LYS A 159 -12.58 -24.16 -12.09
N ASP A 160 -12.79 -22.85 -11.92
CA ASP A 160 -13.45 -22.01 -12.94
C ASP A 160 -12.60 -21.79 -14.21
N LEU A 161 -11.30 -22.15 -14.18
CA LEU A 161 -10.39 -22.04 -15.33
C LEU A 161 -10.20 -23.35 -16.12
N VAL A 162 -10.76 -24.48 -15.67
CA VAL A 162 -10.73 -25.76 -16.41
C VAL A 162 -12.04 -26.00 -17.17
N VAL A 163 -13.04 -25.14 -16.98
CA VAL A 163 -14.33 -25.17 -17.68
C VAL A 163 -14.61 -23.80 -18.31
N SER A 164 -13.76 -23.37 -19.25
CA SER A 164 -14.12 -22.42 -20.30
C SER A 164 -13.16 -22.51 -21.48
#